data_AF-A0A2N4XEX8-F1
#
_entry.id   AF-A0A2N4XEX8-F1
#
_cell.length_a   1.000
_cell.length_b   1.000
_cell.length_c   1.000
_cell.angle_alpha   90.00
_cell.angle_beta   90.00
_cell.angle_gamma   90.00
#
_symmetry.space_group_name_H-M   'P 1'
#
loop_
_entity.id
_entity.type
_entity.pdbx_description
1 polymer ?
#
loop_
_entity_poly.entity_id
_entity_poly.type
_entity_poly.pdbx_seq_one_letter_code
_entity_poly.pdbx_strand_id
1 'polypeptide(L)'
;MKKFEYHITPWIINKFFPHFRIKNKLEILNILLETVRYITPYNHSSIVETVGKITIIVDKMSRIFFFTEEKAYSITFPFFILEKGDEIKLALNNIEIDSSLISNLIAIISQGDFLDVNSIDFLDLIINYEVESESFLRVLQELLMYEDGYIRYDYDNDGYQEAKRNGWEHRHPLNHFDLFYTNKATFKIGLENKILVDEFIDIVDVKTDCKYMKKWQ
;
A
#
# COMPACT_ATOMS: atom_id res chain seq x y z
N MET A 1 -17.68 10.66 -2.47
CA MET A 1 -16.33 10.17 -2.79
C MET A 1 -15.32 11.29 -2.64
N LYS A 2 -14.37 11.13 -1.71
CA LYS A 2 -13.15 11.96 -1.66
C LYS A 2 -12.08 11.26 -2.49
N LYS A 3 -11.42 12.00 -3.38
CA LYS A 3 -10.33 11.49 -4.23
C LYS A 3 -9.17 12.47 -4.18
N PHE A 4 -8.00 11.99 -3.78
CA PHE A 4 -6.77 12.77 -3.70
C PHE A 4 -5.74 12.15 -4.64
N GLU A 5 -5.05 12.98 -5.41
CA GLU A 5 -4.06 12.53 -6.40
C GLU A 5 -2.71 13.23 -6.16
N TYR A 6 -1.65 12.44 -6.12
CA TYR A 6 -0.28 12.90 -5.90
C TYR A 6 0.63 12.30 -6.96
N HIS A 7 1.59 13.08 -7.44
CA HIS A 7 2.57 12.59 -8.41
C HIS A 7 3.77 12.01 -7.69
N ILE A 8 4.30 10.89 -8.19
CA ILE A 8 5.54 10.28 -7.69
C ILE A 8 6.69 10.84 -8.51
N THR A 9 7.72 11.35 -7.84
CA THR A 9 8.97 11.78 -8.48
C THR A 9 9.98 10.62 -8.55
N PRO A 10 10.95 10.66 -9.48
CA PRO A 10 11.98 9.61 -9.59
C PRO A 10 12.74 9.32 -8.28
N TRP A 11 12.90 10.33 -7.42
CA TRP A 11 13.70 10.26 -6.19
C TRP A 11 13.07 9.42 -5.08
N ILE A 12 11.74 9.33 -5.06
CA ILE A 12 10.97 8.69 -3.99
C ILE A 12 10.29 7.40 -4.44
N ILE A 13 10.33 7.07 -5.74
CA ILE A 13 9.61 5.91 -6.29
C ILE A 13 9.91 4.62 -5.53
N ASN A 14 11.17 4.41 -5.12
CA ASN A 14 11.60 3.20 -4.41
C ASN A 14 10.98 3.03 -3.02
N LYS A 15 10.42 4.09 -2.43
CA LYS A 15 9.64 4.00 -1.18
C LYS A 15 8.28 3.32 -1.40
N PHE A 16 7.71 3.46 -2.59
CA PHE A 16 6.40 2.91 -2.96
C PHE A 16 6.53 1.66 -3.85
N PHE A 17 7.55 1.58 -4.67
CA PHE A 17 7.84 0.44 -5.54
C PHE A 17 9.23 -0.10 -5.19
N PRO A 18 9.37 -0.83 -4.07
CA PRO A 18 10.64 -1.40 -3.69
C PRO A 18 11.14 -2.39 -4.75
N HIS A 19 12.45 -2.48 -4.93
CA HIS A 19 13.08 -3.44 -5.85
C HIS A 19 12.94 -4.90 -5.39
N PHE A 20 12.44 -5.14 -4.18
CA PHE A 20 12.15 -6.47 -3.65
C PHE A 20 10.65 -6.76 -3.71
N ARG A 21 10.31 -8.05 -3.80
CA ARG A 21 8.92 -8.50 -3.67
C ARG A 21 8.45 -8.30 -2.23
N ILE A 22 7.29 -7.66 -2.06
CA ILE A 22 6.60 -7.56 -0.78
C ILE A 22 6.18 -8.96 -0.32
N LYS A 23 6.46 -9.30 0.94
CA LYS A 23 6.33 -10.63 1.53
C LYS A 23 5.65 -10.64 2.89
N ASN A 24 5.56 -9.51 3.57
CA ASN A 24 4.99 -9.44 4.91
C ASN A 24 4.27 -8.11 5.19
N LYS A 25 3.59 -8.09 6.34
CA LYS A 25 2.80 -6.94 6.78
C LYS A 25 3.66 -5.71 7.09
N LEU A 26 4.83 -5.86 7.72
CA LEU A 26 5.68 -4.72 8.06
C LEU A 26 6.15 -3.95 6.82
N GLU A 27 6.43 -4.65 5.72
CA GLU A 27 6.76 -4.02 4.44
C GLU A 27 5.58 -3.21 3.88
N ILE A 28 4.35 -3.71 3.99
CA ILE A 28 3.14 -2.95 3.63
C ILE A 28 2.95 -1.73 4.54
N LEU A 29 3.17 -1.88 5.86
CA LEU A 29 3.06 -0.77 6.80
C LEU A 29 4.10 0.31 6.54
N ASN A 30 5.34 -0.08 6.19
CA ASN A 30 6.37 0.88 5.79
C ASN A 30 5.94 1.67 4.56
N ILE A 31 5.42 1.01 3.52
CA ILE A 31 4.88 1.69 2.33
C ILE A 31 3.73 2.65 2.72
N LEU A 32 2.80 2.19 3.55
CA LEU A 32 1.66 2.98 4.01
C LEU A 32 2.12 4.23 4.76
N LEU A 33 3.03 4.10 5.72
CA LEU A 33 3.52 5.20 6.54
C LEU A 33 4.40 6.17 5.77
N GLU A 34 5.24 5.66 4.86
CA GLU A 34 5.99 6.48 3.90
C GLU A 34 5.05 7.28 3.00
N THR A 35 3.94 6.68 2.59
CA THR A 35 2.90 7.37 1.81
C THR A 35 2.24 8.46 2.62
N VAL A 36 1.85 8.18 3.86
CA VAL A 36 1.28 9.17 4.78
C VAL A 36 2.26 10.33 5.00
N ARG A 37 3.54 10.03 5.27
CA ARG A 37 4.59 11.05 5.43
C ARG A 37 4.74 11.92 4.19
N TYR A 38 4.57 11.34 3.00
CA TYR A 38 4.69 12.04 1.73
C TYR A 38 3.50 12.96 1.44
N ILE A 39 2.26 12.51 1.70
CA ILE A 39 1.04 13.24 1.31
C ILE A 39 0.64 14.32 2.32
N THR A 40 0.94 14.17 3.61
CA THR A 40 0.52 15.11 4.66
C THR A 40 1.05 16.54 4.46
N PRO A 41 2.36 16.76 4.16
CA PRO A 41 2.89 18.09 3.90
C PRO A 41 2.76 18.51 2.43
N TYR A 42 2.14 17.69 1.57
CA TYR A 42 2.23 17.85 0.13
C TYR A 42 1.52 19.12 -0.31
N ASN A 43 2.31 20.09 -0.76
CA ASN A 43 1.82 21.29 -1.40
C ASN A 43 1.92 21.08 -2.92
N HIS A 44 0.84 21.35 -3.66
CA HIS A 44 0.68 21.13 -5.11
C HIS A 44 1.62 21.95 -6.02
N SER A 45 2.81 22.31 -5.53
CA SER A 45 3.86 22.95 -6.30
C SER A 45 4.14 22.18 -7.59
N SER A 46 4.45 22.94 -8.64
CA SER A 46 4.59 22.48 -10.02
C SER A 46 5.67 21.40 -10.14
N ILE A 47 5.26 20.13 -10.06
CA ILE A 47 6.13 18.99 -10.29
C ILE A 47 6.50 18.97 -11.76
N VAL A 48 7.82 19.01 -12.02
CA VAL A 48 8.40 19.10 -13.36
C VAL A 48 8.49 17.74 -14.04
N GLU A 49 8.62 16.66 -13.25
CA GLU A 49 8.80 15.30 -13.75
C GLU A 49 8.11 14.28 -12.84
N THR A 50 7.37 13.35 -13.45
CA THR A 50 6.63 12.30 -12.74
C THR A 50 6.85 10.94 -13.38
N VAL A 51 7.01 9.91 -12.55
CA VAL A 51 7.23 8.51 -12.96
C VAL A 51 6.10 7.59 -12.50
N GLY A 52 5.09 8.16 -11.84
CA GLY A 52 3.99 7.41 -11.26
C GLY A 52 3.04 8.31 -10.50
N LYS A 53 2.00 7.69 -9.92
CA LYS A 53 0.93 8.41 -9.23
C LYS A 53 0.44 7.63 -8.02
N ILE A 54 0.09 8.36 -6.97
CA ILE A 54 -0.63 7.86 -5.80
C ILE A 54 -2.04 8.43 -5.87
N THR A 55 -3.05 7.57 -5.71
CA THR A 55 -4.46 7.99 -5.62
C THR A 55 -5.06 7.44 -4.35
N ILE A 56 -5.67 8.31 -3.55
CA ILE A 56 -6.39 7.91 -2.33
C ILE A 56 -7.87 8.12 -2.58
N ILE A 57 -8.67 7.07 -2.39
CA ILE A 57 -10.12 7.13 -2.55
C ILE A 57 -10.76 6.74 -1.22
N VAL A 58 -11.56 7.65 -0.68
CA VAL A 58 -12.33 7.46 0.56
C VAL A 58 -13.81 7.72 0.29
N ASP A 59 -14.61 6.66 0.37
CA ASP A 59 -16.06 6.65 0.27
C ASP A 59 -16.64 5.44 1.04
N LYS A 60 -17.34 4.51 0.36
CA LYS A 60 -17.65 3.18 0.93
C LYS A 60 -16.43 2.26 1.02
N MET A 61 -15.43 2.49 0.16
CA MET A 61 -14.10 1.91 0.26
C MET A 61 -13.12 2.98 0.73
N SER A 62 -12.05 2.57 1.41
CA SER A 62 -10.94 3.43 1.79
C SER A 62 -9.64 2.76 1.36
N ARG A 63 -9.03 3.24 0.26
CA ARG A 63 -7.87 2.61 -0.37
C ARG A 63 -6.86 3.61 -0.89
N ILE A 64 -5.59 3.22 -0.84
CA ILE A 64 -4.50 3.84 -1.61
C ILE A 64 -4.25 3.01 -2.85
N PHE A 65 -4.01 3.66 -3.97
CA PHE A 65 -3.59 3.08 -5.23
C PHE A 65 -2.27 3.70 -5.65
N PHE A 66 -1.35 2.87 -6.10
CA PHE A 66 -0.05 3.26 -6.61
C PHE A 66 0.05 2.81 -8.06
N PHE A 67 0.51 3.70 -8.94
CA PHE A 67 0.60 3.45 -10.38
C PHE A 67 1.98 3.85 -10.93
N THR A 68 2.52 2.98 -11.78
CA THR A 68 3.55 3.28 -12.77
C THR A 68 3.04 2.84 -14.15
N GLU A 69 3.85 2.95 -15.19
CA GLU A 69 3.48 2.51 -16.55
C GLU A 69 3.19 1.00 -16.64
N GLU A 70 3.92 0.19 -15.86
CA GLU A 70 3.88 -1.28 -15.95
C GLU A 70 3.23 -1.94 -14.75
N LYS A 71 3.11 -1.23 -13.62
CA LYS A 71 2.66 -1.82 -12.36
C LYS A 71 1.63 -0.95 -11.70
N ALA A 72 0.66 -1.59 -11.07
CA ALA A 72 -0.26 -0.93 -10.17
C ALA A 72 -0.45 -1.79 -8.93
N TYR A 73 -0.61 -1.21 -7.76
CA TYR A 73 -1.11 -1.98 -6.62
C TYR A 73 -1.93 -1.11 -5.68
N SER A 74 -2.70 -1.76 -4.83
CA SER A 74 -3.57 -1.09 -3.88
C SER A 74 -3.59 -1.81 -2.54
N ILE A 75 -3.67 -1.00 -1.50
CA ILE A 75 -3.80 -1.42 -0.10
C ILE A 75 -4.92 -0.61 0.55
N THR A 76 -5.51 -1.16 1.62
CA THR A 76 -6.47 -0.47 2.48
C THR A 76 -5.85 0.79 3.06
N PHE A 77 -6.61 1.88 3.07
CA PHE A 77 -6.26 3.13 3.74
C PHE A 77 -7.01 3.20 5.08
N PRO A 78 -6.35 2.90 6.22
CA PRO A 78 -7.05 2.76 7.49
C PRO A 78 -7.37 4.11 8.17
N PHE A 79 -6.92 5.23 7.60
CA PHE A 79 -7.03 6.55 8.23
C PHE A 79 -8.29 7.30 7.81
N PHE A 80 -8.87 8.01 8.76
CA PHE A 80 -9.86 9.05 8.50
C PHE A 80 -9.17 10.34 8.07
N ILE A 81 -9.72 10.99 7.05
CA ILE A 81 -9.21 12.27 6.53
C ILE A 81 -9.99 13.40 7.20
N LEU A 82 -9.29 14.14 8.07
CA LEU A 82 -9.73 15.38 8.69
C LEU A 82 -9.25 16.56 7.81
N GLU A 83 -10.11 17.06 6.95
CA GLU A 83 -9.78 18.23 6.11
C GLU A 83 -9.81 19.52 6.95
N LYS A 84 -8.73 20.30 6.92
CA LYS A 84 -8.68 21.62 7.55
C LYS A 84 -7.99 22.63 6.62
N GLY A 85 -8.76 23.23 5.72
CA GLY A 85 -8.22 24.13 4.70
C GLY A 85 -7.44 23.34 3.64
N ASP A 86 -6.19 23.75 3.38
CA ASP A 86 -5.31 23.13 2.39
C ASP A 86 -4.48 21.96 2.95
N GLU A 87 -4.53 21.72 4.27
CA GLU A 87 -3.79 20.63 4.92
C GLU A 87 -4.68 19.39 5.14
N ILE A 88 -4.11 18.23 4.84
CA ILE A 88 -4.72 16.94 5.14
C ILE A 88 -4.20 16.46 6.48
N LYS A 89 -5.09 16.41 7.46
CA LYS A 89 -4.83 15.73 8.74
C LYS A 89 -5.43 14.33 8.70
N LEU A 90 -4.74 13.39 9.32
CA LEU A 90 -5.17 12.00 9.39
C LEU A 90 -5.47 11.62 10.83
N ALA A 91 -6.44 10.73 11.00
CA ALA A 91 -6.72 10.12 12.29
C ALA A 91 -6.95 8.61 12.16
N LEU A 92 -6.57 7.85 13.17
CA LEU A 92 -6.87 6.42 13.31
C LEU A 92 -7.58 6.19 14.64
N ASN A 93 -8.80 5.64 14.62
CA ASN A 93 -9.60 5.37 15.83
C ASN A 93 -9.65 6.55 16.83
N ASN A 94 -9.91 7.75 16.32
CA ASN A 94 -9.97 9.03 17.03
C ASN A 94 -8.62 9.56 17.58
N ILE A 95 -7.49 9.02 17.14
CA ILE A 95 -6.15 9.50 17.45
C ILE A 95 -5.62 10.27 16.23
N GLU A 96 -5.27 11.54 16.39
CA GLU A 96 -4.63 12.32 15.32
C GLU A 96 -3.23 11.77 15.04
N ILE A 97 -2.91 11.59 13.76
CA ILE A 97 -1.64 11.04 13.30
C ILE A 97 -0.74 12.20 12.87
N ASP A 98 0.16 12.60 13.76
CA ASP A 98 1.12 13.67 13.50
C ASP A 98 2.47 13.14 12.96
N SER A 99 3.35 14.06 12.58
CA SER A 99 4.66 13.73 12.02
C SER A 99 5.59 13.01 12.99
N SER A 100 5.45 13.25 14.30
CA SER A 100 6.28 12.60 15.33
C SER A 100 5.87 11.14 15.47
N LEU A 101 4.57 10.88 15.60
CA LEU A 101 4.01 9.54 15.65
C LEU A 101 4.35 8.74 14.38
N ILE A 102 4.20 9.34 13.19
CA ILE A 102 4.60 8.70 11.91
C ILE A 102 6.08 8.31 11.93
N SER A 103 6.96 9.21 12.38
CA SER A 103 8.41 8.96 12.41
C SER A 103 8.77 7.82 13.35
N ASN A 104 8.17 7.79 14.54
CA ASN A 104 8.37 6.74 15.53
C ASN A 104 7.84 5.38 15.03
N LEU A 105 6.66 5.37 14.37
CA LEU A 105 6.11 4.15 13.77
C LEU A 105 7.01 3.62 12.65
N ILE A 106 7.51 4.49 11.77
CA ILE A 106 8.46 4.08 10.72
C ILE A 106 9.73 3.49 11.35
N ALA A 107 10.26 4.09 12.42
CA ALA A 107 11.46 3.61 13.09
C ALA A 107 11.29 2.18 13.62
N ILE A 108 10.23 1.92 14.40
CA ILE A 108 9.99 0.59 14.99
C ILE A 108 9.65 -0.47 13.93
N ILE A 109 8.87 -0.11 12.89
CA ILE A 109 8.44 -1.04 11.83
C ILE A 109 9.58 -1.37 10.86
N SER A 110 10.44 -0.39 10.56
CA SER A 110 11.60 -0.61 9.69
C SER A 110 12.66 -1.51 10.33
N GLN A 111 12.83 -1.40 11.65
CA GLN A 111 13.73 -2.27 12.41
C GLN A 111 13.13 -3.66 12.59
N GLY A 112 11.84 -3.75 12.91
CA GLY A 112 11.17 -5.02 13.15
C GLY A 112 11.62 -5.74 14.43
N ASP A 113 12.45 -5.08 15.25
CA ASP A 113 13.05 -5.65 16.47
C ASP A 113 12.00 -6.22 17.44
N PHE A 114 10.78 -5.68 17.42
CA PHE A 114 9.69 -6.10 18.29
C PHE A 114 9.08 -7.48 17.94
N LEU A 115 9.43 -8.09 16.80
CA LEU A 115 8.87 -9.38 16.37
C LEU A 115 9.53 -10.60 17.03
N ASP A 116 10.82 -10.49 17.40
CA ASP A 116 11.64 -11.61 17.87
C ASP A 116 12.12 -11.45 19.33
N VAL A 117 11.47 -10.56 20.09
CA VAL A 117 11.76 -10.28 21.49
C VAL A 117 10.77 -10.97 22.43
N ASN A 118 11.19 -11.18 23.68
CA ASN A 118 10.27 -11.63 24.72
C ASN A 118 9.34 -10.49 25.17
N SER A 119 8.33 -10.81 25.98
CA SER A 119 7.32 -9.84 26.41
C SER A 119 7.89 -8.68 27.23
N ILE A 120 8.97 -8.89 27.99
CA ILE A 120 9.58 -7.85 28.83
C ILE A 120 10.34 -6.86 27.94
N ASP A 121 11.20 -7.37 27.07
CA ASP A 121 11.97 -6.55 26.13
C ASP A 121 11.05 -5.79 25.16
N PHE A 122 9.93 -6.41 24.74
CA PHE A 122 8.89 -5.72 23.98
C PHE A 122 8.32 -4.53 24.74
N LEU A 123 7.93 -4.72 26.01
CA LEU A 123 7.37 -3.64 26.82
C LEU A 123 8.39 -2.52 27.01
N ASP A 124 9.64 -2.84 27.32
CA ASP A 124 10.70 -1.84 27.49
C ASP A 124 10.94 -1.02 26.22
N LEU A 125 10.91 -1.67 25.04
CA LEU A 125 10.99 -0.98 23.76
C LEU A 125 9.80 -0.03 23.54
N ILE A 126 8.58 -0.50 23.80
CA ILE A 126 7.35 0.29 23.60
C ILE A 126 7.27 1.46 24.56
N ILE A 127 7.66 1.29 25.84
CA ILE A 127 7.64 2.35 26.85
C ILE A 127 8.45 3.57 26.37
N ASN A 128 9.59 3.36 25.71
CA ASN A 128 10.40 4.46 25.19
C ASN A 128 9.64 5.34 24.18
N TYR A 129 8.76 4.74 23.37
CA TYR A 129 7.92 5.47 22.42
C TYR A 129 6.66 6.06 23.07
N GLU A 130 6.07 5.36 24.06
CA GLU A 130 4.87 5.84 24.76
C GLU A 130 5.13 7.06 25.66
N VAL A 131 6.35 7.24 26.15
CA VAL A 131 6.77 8.46 26.87
C VAL A 131 6.61 9.71 25.98
N GLU A 132 6.85 9.58 24.67
CA GLU A 132 6.66 10.67 23.71
C GLU A 132 5.21 10.78 23.22
N SER A 133 4.52 9.65 23.06
CA SER A 133 3.12 9.60 22.62
C SER A 133 2.39 8.44 23.28
N GLU A 134 1.52 8.76 24.26
CA GLU A 134 0.65 7.78 24.96
C GLU A 134 -0.19 6.92 24.00
N SER A 135 -0.49 7.45 22.81
CA SER A 135 -1.29 6.74 21.80
C SER A 135 -0.50 5.75 20.93
N PHE A 136 0.82 5.67 21.11
CA PHE A 136 1.74 4.95 20.21
C PHE A 136 1.40 3.47 20.09
N LEU A 137 1.34 2.74 21.22
CA LEU A 137 1.07 1.30 21.21
C LEU A 137 -0.30 1.01 20.59
N ARG A 138 -1.30 1.81 20.92
CA ARG A 138 -2.65 1.66 20.38
C ARG A 138 -2.66 1.81 18.86
N VAL A 139 -1.99 2.83 18.31
CA VAL A 139 -1.89 3.02 16.86
C VAL A 139 -1.09 1.88 16.21
N LEU A 140 0.02 1.46 16.81
CA LEU A 140 0.83 0.34 16.31
C LEU A 140 0.01 -0.95 16.24
N GLN A 141 -0.75 -1.28 17.29
CA GLN A 141 -1.61 -2.47 17.33
C GLN A 141 -2.68 -2.45 16.25
N GLU A 142 -3.39 -1.32 16.07
CA GLU A 142 -4.40 -1.17 15.02
C GLU A 142 -3.78 -1.38 13.62
N LEU A 143 -2.60 -0.79 13.37
CA LEU A 143 -1.85 -0.99 12.14
C LEU A 143 -1.40 -2.45 11.96
N LEU A 144 -1.02 -3.14 13.03
CA LEU A 144 -0.64 -4.56 12.99
C LEU A 144 -1.84 -5.50 12.84
N MET A 145 -3.05 -5.07 13.13
CA MET A 145 -4.24 -5.91 13.14
C MET A 145 -5.16 -5.73 11.93
N TYR A 146 -5.17 -4.58 11.25
CA TYR A 146 -6.10 -4.36 10.13
C TYR A 146 -5.84 -5.24 8.91
N GLU A 147 -6.85 -5.46 8.08
CA GLU A 147 -6.71 -6.17 6.80
C GLU A 147 -6.17 -5.23 5.71
N ASP A 148 -4.95 -5.49 5.23
CA ASP A 148 -4.30 -4.63 4.25
C ASP A 148 -4.88 -4.71 2.84
N GLY A 149 -5.63 -5.77 2.51
CA GLY A 149 -6.31 -5.91 1.23
C GLY A 149 -5.37 -5.83 0.01
N TYR A 150 -4.11 -6.23 0.16
CA TYR A 150 -3.11 -6.11 -0.91
C TYR A 150 -3.53 -6.80 -2.21
N ILE A 151 -3.58 -6.02 -3.28
CA ILE A 151 -3.76 -6.47 -4.67
C ILE A 151 -2.78 -5.73 -5.55
N ARG A 152 -2.07 -6.45 -6.41
CA ARG A 152 -1.13 -5.88 -7.40
C ARG A 152 -1.47 -6.36 -8.79
N TYR A 153 -1.38 -5.47 -9.75
CA TYR A 153 -1.35 -5.73 -11.19
C TYR A 153 0.07 -5.53 -11.71
N ASP A 154 0.55 -6.50 -12.48
CA ASP A 154 1.81 -6.40 -13.21
C ASP A 154 1.58 -6.66 -14.72
N TYR A 155 2.12 -5.77 -15.55
CA TYR A 155 2.50 -6.05 -16.94
C TYR A 155 3.96 -6.53 -16.92
N ASP A 156 4.18 -7.84 -16.97
CA ASP A 156 5.51 -8.44 -16.74
C ASP A 156 5.99 -9.21 -17.97
N ASN A 157 6.60 -8.46 -18.91
CA ASN A 157 7.15 -9.06 -20.11
C ASN A 157 8.30 -10.04 -19.80
N ASP A 158 9.21 -9.67 -18.91
CA ASP A 158 10.40 -10.49 -18.62
C ASP A 158 10.01 -11.83 -17.98
N GLY A 159 9.15 -11.79 -16.97
CA GLY A 159 8.60 -12.98 -16.34
C GLY A 159 7.79 -13.84 -17.32
N TYR A 160 7.03 -13.21 -18.22
CA TYR A 160 6.30 -13.93 -19.28
C TYR A 160 7.23 -14.61 -20.28
N GLN A 161 8.31 -13.96 -20.74
CA GLN A 161 9.27 -14.57 -21.67
C GLN A 161 10.03 -15.73 -21.00
N GLU A 162 10.37 -15.63 -19.72
CA GLU A 162 10.90 -16.75 -18.95
C GLU A 162 9.89 -17.89 -18.83
N ALA A 163 8.63 -17.58 -18.52
CA ALA A 163 7.58 -18.58 -18.43
C ALA A 163 7.35 -19.30 -19.75
N LYS A 164 7.34 -18.56 -20.86
CA LYS A 164 7.22 -19.09 -22.21
C LYS A 164 8.40 -20.00 -22.58
N ARG A 165 9.64 -19.60 -22.25
CA ARG A 165 10.84 -20.41 -22.51
C ARG A 165 10.81 -21.79 -21.84
N ASN A 166 10.18 -21.90 -20.67
CA ASN A 166 10.05 -23.18 -19.98
C ASN A 166 8.66 -23.83 -20.12
N GLY A 167 7.78 -23.34 -21.01
CA GLY A 167 6.47 -23.94 -21.31
C GLY A 167 5.42 -23.84 -20.20
N TRP A 168 5.45 -22.78 -19.40
CA TRP A 168 4.54 -22.51 -18.28
C TRP A 168 3.98 -21.09 -18.32
N GLU A 169 3.79 -20.53 -19.51
CA GLU A 169 3.26 -19.19 -19.76
C GLU A 169 1.92 -18.90 -19.07
N HIS A 170 1.11 -19.93 -18.82
CA HIS A 170 -0.16 -19.79 -18.11
C HIS A 170 0.00 -19.74 -16.57
N ARG A 171 1.16 -20.13 -16.03
CA ARG A 171 1.48 -19.93 -14.60
C ARG A 171 1.95 -18.50 -14.33
N HIS A 172 2.46 -17.81 -15.35
CA HIS A 172 2.86 -16.40 -15.27
C HIS A 172 2.47 -15.64 -16.55
N PRO A 173 1.18 -15.29 -16.71
CA PRO A 173 0.70 -14.55 -17.87
C PRO A 173 1.29 -13.14 -17.94
N LEU A 174 1.38 -12.57 -19.15
CA LEU A 174 1.90 -11.23 -19.39
C LEU A 174 1.19 -10.15 -18.56
N ASN A 175 -0.14 -10.25 -18.45
CA ASN A 175 -0.97 -9.39 -17.62
C ASN A 175 -1.56 -10.25 -16.51
N HIS A 176 -1.33 -9.89 -15.24
CA HIS A 176 -1.91 -10.64 -14.14
C HIS A 176 -2.08 -9.80 -12.88
N PHE A 177 -3.03 -10.23 -12.05
CA PHE A 177 -3.10 -9.82 -10.66
C PHE A 177 -2.32 -10.79 -9.77
N ASP A 178 -1.55 -10.25 -8.84
CA ASP A 178 -1.06 -10.93 -7.65
C ASP A 178 -1.96 -10.55 -6.46
N LEU A 179 -2.59 -11.56 -5.87
CA LEU A 179 -3.38 -11.43 -4.65
C LEU A 179 -2.59 -11.97 -3.47
N PHE A 180 -2.58 -11.21 -2.39
CA PHE A 180 -1.78 -11.48 -1.18
C PHE A 180 -0.25 -11.53 -1.43
N TYR A 181 0.52 -11.08 -0.45
CA TYR A 181 1.99 -11.09 -0.53
C TYR A 181 2.64 -12.30 0.14
N THR A 182 1.93 -12.98 1.05
CA THR A 182 2.47 -14.13 1.78
C THR A 182 2.53 -15.36 0.87
N ASN A 183 3.70 -15.98 0.74
CA ASN A 183 3.93 -17.14 -0.15
C ASN A 183 2.93 -18.30 0.03
N LYS A 184 2.42 -18.51 1.25
CA LYS A 184 1.45 -19.58 1.55
C LYS A 184 0.01 -19.26 1.12
N ALA A 185 -0.31 -17.98 0.94
CA ALA A 185 -1.65 -17.50 0.62
C ALA A 185 -1.76 -16.92 -0.79
N THR A 186 -0.63 -16.53 -1.39
CA THR A 186 -0.60 -15.83 -2.67
C THR A 186 -1.07 -16.68 -3.83
N PHE A 187 -1.78 -16.06 -4.77
CA PHE A 187 -2.14 -16.66 -6.05
C PHE A 187 -2.30 -15.57 -7.12
N LYS A 188 -2.33 -16.02 -8.39
CA LYS A 188 -2.42 -15.13 -9.55
C LYS A 188 -3.74 -15.28 -10.28
N ILE A 189 -4.25 -14.19 -10.84
CA ILE A 189 -5.34 -14.19 -11.82
C ILE A 189 -4.80 -13.57 -13.12
N GLY A 190 -4.75 -14.37 -14.18
CA GLY A 190 -4.34 -13.92 -15.51
C GLY A 190 -5.39 -13.07 -16.20
N LEU A 191 -4.95 -12.11 -17.00
CA LEU A 191 -5.77 -11.25 -17.83
C LEU A 191 -5.36 -11.38 -19.30
N GLU A 192 -6.33 -11.35 -20.20
CA GLU A 192 -6.08 -11.38 -21.65
C GLU A 192 -5.44 -10.08 -22.14
N ASN A 193 -5.85 -8.94 -21.56
CA ASN A 193 -5.45 -7.61 -21.98
C ASN A 193 -4.81 -6.83 -20.83
N LYS A 194 -4.00 -5.83 -21.20
CA LYS A 194 -3.53 -4.80 -20.26
C LYS A 194 -4.72 -3.96 -19.80
N ILE A 195 -4.76 -3.64 -18.52
CA ILE A 195 -5.82 -2.81 -17.93
C ILE A 195 -5.37 -1.36 -17.80
N LEU A 196 -6.34 -0.46 -17.82
CA LEU A 196 -6.16 0.96 -17.53
C LEU A 196 -6.25 1.23 -16.02
N VAL A 197 -5.76 2.40 -15.61
CA VAL A 197 -5.80 2.88 -14.22
C VAL A 197 -7.22 2.83 -13.64
N ASP A 198 -8.20 3.34 -14.39
CA ASP A 198 -9.58 3.39 -13.94
C ASP A 198 -10.22 1.99 -13.85
N GLU A 199 -9.83 1.05 -14.72
CA GLU A 199 -10.27 -0.34 -14.65
C GLU A 199 -9.72 -1.04 -13.42
N PHE A 200 -8.48 -0.74 -13.01
CA PHE A 200 -7.90 -1.28 -11.78
C PHE A 200 -8.64 -0.81 -10.52
N ILE A 201 -9.01 0.47 -10.49
CA ILE A 201 -9.81 1.04 -9.39
C ILE A 201 -11.20 0.40 -9.35
N ASP A 202 -11.84 0.28 -10.51
CA ASP A 202 -13.20 -0.23 -10.66
C ASP A 202 -13.34 -1.69 -10.18
N ILE A 203 -12.30 -2.52 -10.31
CA ILE A 203 -12.33 -3.93 -9.85
C ILE A 203 -12.56 -4.06 -8.33
N VAL A 204 -12.13 -3.06 -7.56
CA VAL A 204 -12.23 -3.07 -6.09
C VAL A 204 -13.25 -2.06 -5.56
N ASP A 205 -13.95 -1.35 -6.46
CA ASP A 205 -14.98 -0.40 -6.09
C ASP A 205 -16.29 -1.13 -5.74
N VAL A 206 -16.67 -1.06 -4.47
CA VAL A 206 -17.90 -1.68 -3.95
C VAL A 206 -19.19 -0.98 -4.42
N LYS A 207 -19.08 0.11 -5.18
CA LYS A 207 -20.23 0.82 -5.76
C LYS A 207 -20.48 0.47 -7.22
N THR A 208 -19.56 -0.22 -7.90
CA THR A 208 -19.70 -0.59 -9.30
C THR A 208 -20.02 -2.08 -9.45
N ASP A 209 -20.41 -2.48 -10.66
CA ASP A 209 -20.75 -3.87 -10.94
C ASP A 209 -19.49 -4.76 -10.90
N CYS A 210 -19.59 -5.87 -10.18
CA CYS A 210 -18.53 -6.86 -10.08
C CYS A 210 -18.09 -7.36 -11.46
N LYS A 211 -16.78 -7.52 -11.64
CA LYS A 211 -16.23 -8.17 -12.83
C LYS A 211 -16.31 -9.69 -12.71
N TYR A 212 -16.62 -10.34 -13.83
CA TYR A 212 -16.67 -11.79 -13.92
C TYR A 212 -15.41 -12.34 -14.59
N MET A 213 -14.81 -13.36 -13.99
CA MET A 213 -13.82 -14.19 -14.67
C MET A 213 -14.54 -15.03 -15.74
N LYS A 214 -14.08 -14.98 -16.99
CA LYS A 214 -14.61 -15.82 -18.07
C LYS A 214 -13.73 -17.06 -18.28
N LYS A 215 -14.43 -18.19 -18.50
CA LYS A 215 -14.00 -19.59 -18.67
C LYS A 215 -13.52 -20.35 -17.43
N TRP A 216 -14.50 -20.96 -16.76
CA TRP A 216 -14.37 -22.28 -16.16
C TRP A 216 -15.34 -23.20 -16.94
N GLN A 217 -14.82 -24.16 -17.72
CA GLN A 217 -15.55 -25.30 -18.30
C GLN A 217 -14.87 -26.57 -17.81
#